data_AF-A0A367L187-F1
#
_entry.id   AF-A0A367L187-F1
#
_cell.length_a   1.000
_cell.length_b   1.000
_cell.length_c   1.000
_cell.angle_alpha   90.00
_cell.angle_beta   90.00
_cell.angle_gamma   90.00
#
_symmetry.space_group_name_H-M   'P 1'
#
loop_
_entity.id
_entity.type
_entity.pdbx_description
1 polymer ?
#
loop_
_entity_poly.entity_id
_entity_poly.type
_entity_poly.pdbx_seq_one_letter_code
_entity_poly.pdbx_strand_id
1 'polypeptide(L)'
;MSKRHLFNSADGLVDKALRGIVAYNPSLRLDEVNRVVVDGSRDSSSSSSCTVSLISGGGSGHEPAWAGYVGSNMLAAAVQGDVFASPSTRQIMAAVDAVPGREGVILVVTNYTGDCLHFGLANERANSGHGRCRILICGDDVSVGRRRSALVGRRGLAGQVAVLKVMGAAAGAGSSLDDVYDLGVAVSTQVVSMAATLDHCHVPGRTGHGPLAEDEVEIGTGPHNEPGFKKLSPVPEPAELVRQLLRHMLDDKDDDRAYVRFVPGDETVLVVNNFGGMSPLEMGALVDEVLQQLTGEWEMEEPVRVYAGTLETSLNAPAFSLSVVNIAAAARNCNRYSVDDIKAFFDAKTNTCWEAVAGSQAGHGTPRRRRRREGQLVKPAPAPPKSVNPGRDLGVDAAVLDRMLRGACASLVEAEPDLTRWDTVMGDGDCGQTLKSGAAAMLAALDRGLAKSGSVGEVLVELEDVAEGKMGGTLGGILCIFFVALRSAVEEEMGRGSSASSSSSPAAVWASALSTALDSLRRYTPAKVGDRTIMDTLIPFSDAMKASGFDDGVRAAVKGAEATRTMKPKLGRASYVGARDDDDGHEMSPDPGAWAAMLVVRALQRGFQGSV
;
A
#
# COMPACT_ATOMS: atom_id res chain seq x y z
N MET A 1 -5.52 2.43 18.20
CA MET A 1 -4.20 1.89 17.78
C MET A 1 -3.55 0.96 18.79
N SER A 2 -2.56 0.17 18.35
CA SER A 2 -1.76 -0.68 19.23
C SER A 2 -0.85 0.16 20.13
N LYS A 3 -0.97 -0.04 21.45
CA LYS A 3 -0.02 0.46 22.47
C LYS A 3 1.16 -0.48 22.70
N ARG A 4 1.23 -1.58 21.94
CA ARG A 4 2.25 -2.60 22.10
C ARG A 4 3.51 -2.19 21.35
N HIS A 5 4.64 -2.24 22.04
CA HIS A 5 5.97 -2.03 21.49
C HIS A 5 6.87 -3.21 21.83
N LEU A 6 7.88 -3.45 21.00
CA LEU A 6 8.92 -4.43 21.32
C LEU A 6 9.74 -4.01 22.55
N PHE A 7 9.96 -2.70 22.70
CA PHE A 7 10.64 -2.10 23.86
C PHE A 7 9.62 -1.41 24.75
N ASN A 8 9.66 -1.69 26.06
CA ASN A 8 8.66 -1.18 27.00
C ASN A 8 8.99 0.22 27.56
N SER A 9 10.17 0.77 27.25
CA SER A 9 10.61 2.12 27.67
C SER A 9 11.35 2.83 26.52
N ALA A 10 11.28 4.15 26.50
CA ALA A 10 12.09 5.01 25.65
C ALA A 10 13.53 5.19 26.18
N ASP A 11 13.80 4.83 27.43
CA ASP A 11 15.12 5.00 28.05
C ASP A 11 16.20 4.17 27.33
N GLY A 12 17.24 4.85 26.84
CA GLY A 12 18.31 4.24 26.05
C GLY A 12 17.88 3.68 24.69
N LEU A 13 16.62 3.89 24.29
CA LEU A 13 16.09 3.42 23.01
C LEU A 13 16.75 4.16 21.84
N VAL A 14 16.93 5.48 21.98
CA VAL A 14 17.64 6.31 20.98
C VAL A 14 19.06 5.80 20.77
N ASP A 15 19.82 5.58 21.85
CA ASP A 15 21.21 5.11 21.74
C ASP A 15 21.28 3.72 21.07
N LYS A 16 20.32 2.83 21.37
CA LYS A 16 20.20 1.52 20.68
C LYS A 16 19.87 1.68 19.20
N ALA A 17 18.97 2.58 18.84
CA ALA A 17 18.61 2.86 17.45
C ALA A 17 19.80 3.42 16.66
N LEU A 18 20.57 4.33 17.26
CA LEU A 18 21.77 4.91 16.64
C LEU A 18 22.90 3.89 16.47
N ARG A 19 23.14 3.01 17.45
CA ARG A 19 24.06 1.88 17.26
C ARG A 19 23.58 0.94 16.17
N GLY A 20 22.26 0.75 16.04
CA GLY A 20 21.63 -0.05 14.99
C GLY A 20 21.90 0.50 13.59
N ILE A 21 21.63 1.78 13.34
CA ILE A 21 21.84 2.39 12.01
C ILE A 21 23.30 2.36 11.56
N VAL A 22 24.24 2.62 12.47
CA VAL A 22 25.66 2.51 12.14
C VAL A 22 26.11 1.07 11.89
N ALA A 23 25.49 0.08 12.55
CA ALA A 23 25.84 -1.33 12.36
C ALA A 23 25.48 -1.86 10.96
N TYR A 24 24.38 -1.39 10.35
CA TYR A 24 24.00 -1.80 8.99
C TYR A 24 24.38 -0.78 7.90
N ASN A 25 24.90 0.39 8.27
CA ASN A 25 25.41 1.39 7.33
C ASN A 25 26.90 1.70 7.61
N PRO A 26 27.84 1.03 6.93
CA PRO A 26 29.27 1.13 7.23
C PRO A 26 29.90 2.49 6.85
N SER A 27 29.19 3.37 6.14
CA SER A 27 29.68 4.73 5.89
C SER A 27 29.43 5.69 7.05
N LEU A 28 28.67 5.28 8.06
CA LEU A 28 28.34 6.13 9.21
C LEU A 28 29.26 5.88 10.39
N ARG A 29 29.44 6.89 11.23
CA ARG A 29 30.06 6.76 12.55
C ARG A 29 29.19 7.46 13.59
N LEU A 30 29.29 7.01 14.84
CA LEU A 30 28.50 7.51 15.95
C LEU A 30 29.41 8.08 17.05
N ASP A 31 29.24 9.36 17.35
CA ASP A 31 29.59 9.90 18.67
C ASP A 31 28.43 9.58 19.61
N GLU A 32 28.57 8.48 20.34
CA GLU A 32 27.53 7.94 21.21
C GLU A 32 27.23 8.86 22.40
N VAL A 33 28.24 9.58 22.90
CA VAL A 33 28.10 10.49 24.05
C VAL A 33 27.22 11.68 23.68
N ASN A 34 27.39 12.21 22.48
CA ASN A 34 26.64 13.37 22.01
C ASN A 34 25.44 13.01 21.11
N ARG A 35 25.23 11.73 20.79
CA ARG A 35 24.22 11.24 19.83
C ARG A 35 24.31 11.91 18.46
N VAL A 36 25.54 12.02 17.97
CA VAL A 36 25.83 12.59 16.65
C VAL A 36 26.22 11.47 15.70
N VAL A 37 25.48 11.36 14.60
CA VAL A 37 25.82 10.48 13.49
C VAL A 37 26.53 11.32 12.42
N VAL A 38 27.70 10.89 11.98
CA VAL A 38 28.51 11.60 10.97
C VAL A 38 28.82 10.70 9.78
N ASP A 39 28.98 11.30 8.61
CA ASP A 39 29.50 10.62 7.42
C ASP A 39 31.00 10.34 7.58
N GLY A 40 31.35 9.07 7.81
CA GLY A 40 32.73 8.61 8.02
C GLY A 40 33.60 8.63 6.77
N SER A 41 33.04 8.89 5.58
CA SER A 41 33.83 9.10 4.36
C SER A 41 34.57 10.43 4.35
N ARG A 42 34.26 11.33 5.29
CA ARG A 42 34.84 12.68 5.39
C ARG A 42 36.16 12.73 6.18
N ASP A 43 36.60 11.64 6.81
CA ASP A 43 37.84 11.61 7.62
C ASP A 43 39.13 11.41 6.84
N SER A 44 39.07 11.00 5.57
CA SER A 44 40.31 10.89 4.81
C SER A 44 40.84 12.30 4.55
N SER A 45 42.11 12.52 4.87
CA SER A 45 42.87 13.74 4.51
C SER A 45 42.91 14.01 2.99
N SER A 46 42.25 13.17 2.17
CA SER A 46 41.98 13.32 0.75
C SER A 46 40.59 13.85 0.40
N SER A 47 39.63 13.95 1.34
CA SER A 47 38.26 14.44 1.08
C SER A 47 38.21 15.97 1.05
N SER A 48 38.85 16.49 0.01
CA SER A 48 38.94 17.91 -0.36
C SER A 48 37.69 18.42 -1.11
N SER A 49 36.58 17.66 -1.12
CA SER A 49 35.47 17.88 -2.07
C SER A 49 34.21 18.54 -1.51
N CYS A 50 33.90 18.44 -0.20
CA CYS A 50 32.70 19.08 0.34
C CYS A 50 32.99 20.52 0.79
N THR A 51 32.51 21.48 0.02
CA THR A 51 32.65 22.92 0.31
C THR A 51 31.83 23.32 1.52
N VAL A 52 30.56 22.92 1.58
CA VAL A 52 29.62 23.27 2.66
C VAL A 52 29.19 22.02 3.42
N SER A 53 29.16 22.10 4.76
CA SER A 53 28.61 21.04 5.61
C SER A 53 27.17 21.36 6.01
N LEU A 54 26.25 20.43 5.72
CA LEU A 54 24.87 20.52 6.19
C LEU A 54 24.70 19.66 7.44
N ILE A 55 24.16 20.25 8.50
CA ILE A 55 23.82 19.56 9.74
C ILE A 55 22.34 19.77 10.00
N SER A 56 21.64 18.69 10.32
CA SER A 56 20.25 18.73 10.78
C SER A 56 20.12 17.91 12.07
N GLY A 57 18.96 17.96 12.69
CA GLY A 57 18.70 17.24 13.92
C GLY A 57 17.39 17.66 14.57
N GLY A 58 17.06 17.00 15.67
CA GLY A 58 15.81 17.22 16.39
C GLY A 58 15.56 16.10 17.39
N GLY A 59 14.35 16.07 17.94
CA GLY A 59 13.92 14.92 18.75
C GLY A 59 13.94 13.62 17.95
N SER A 60 14.17 12.50 18.62
CA SER A 60 14.09 11.17 18.00
C SER A 60 12.63 10.69 17.92
N GLY A 61 12.39 9.63 17.14
CA GLY A 61 11.04 9.11 16.87
C GLY A 61 10.48 9.50 15.50
N HIS A 62 11.32 10.08 14.64
CA HIS A 62 11.00 10.47 13.27
C HIS A 62 11.81 9.71 12.22
N GLU A 63 12.43 8.59 12.61
CA GLU A 63 13.32 7.82 11.75
C GLU A 63 12.65 7.45 10.40
N PRO A 64 13.33 7.60 9.25
CA PRO A 64 14.78 7.76 9.10
C PRO A 64 15.32 9.17 9.39
N ALA A 65 14.46 10.17 9.60
CA ALA A 65 14.94 11.50 9.99
C ALA A 65 15.61 11.45 11.39
N TRP A 66 16.80 12.01 11.60
CA TRP A 66 17.70 12.66 10.65
C TRP A 66 18.88 11.77 10.24
N ALA A 67 19.23 10.80 11.08
CA ALA A 67 20.43 9.97 10.93
C ALA A 67 20.46 9.16 9.61
N GLY A 68 19.30 8.75 9.10
CA GLY A 68 19.17 8.06 7.81
C GLY A 68 19.49 8.94 6.60
N TYR A 69 19.59 10.26 6.77
CA TYR A 69 19.93 11.22 5.72
C TYR A 69 21.40 11.69 5.77
N VAL A 70 22.23 11.08 6.63
CA VAL A 70 23.67 11.35 6.68
C VAL A 70 24.39 10.60 5.57
N GLY A 71 25.13 11.32 4.74
CA GLY A 71 25.89 10.78 3.62
C GLY A 71 26.04 11.73 2.44
N SER A 72 26.47 11.18 1.30
CA SER A 72 26.76 11.94 0.09
C SER A 72 25.52 12.64 -0.45
N ASN A 73 25.70 13.91 -0.86
CA ASN A 73 24.65 14.77 -1.42
C ASN A 73 23.43 15.00 -0.49
N MET A 74 23.57 14.80 0.82
CA MET A 74 22.59 15.17 1.86
C MET A 74 23.29 15.75 3.10
N LEU A 75 23.14 15.14 4.29
CA LEU A 75 23.67 15.67 5.54
C LEU A 75 25.12 15.20 5.77
N ALA A 76 25.95 16.11 6.26
CA ALA A 76 27.27 15.80 6.80
C ALA A 76 27.18 15.08 8.15
N ALA A 77 26.25 15.55 8.98
CA ALA A 77 25.97 15.01 10.29
C ALA A 77 24.50 15.22 10.68
N ALA A 78 24.02 14.36 11.57
CA ALA A 78 22.71 14.46 12.19
C ALA A 78 22.83 14.40 13.71
N VAL A 79 22.08 15.25 14.41
CA VAL A 79 22.09 15.36 15.87
C VAL A 79 20.75 14.89 16.43
N GLN A 80 20.78 13.92 17.33
CA GLN A 80 19.57 13.27 17.85
C GLN A 80 19.36 13.57 19.33
N GLY A 81 18.20 14.13 19.66
CA GLY A 81 17.77 14.39 21.03
C GLY A 81 17.19 13.16 21.73
N ASP A 82 16.34 13.38 22.73
CA ASP A 82 15.47 12.32 23.26
C ASP A 82 14.21 12.21 22.39
N VAL A 83 13.37 11.21 22.65
CA VAL A 83 12.11 11.03 21.90
C VAL A 83 11.22 12.28 22.04
N PHE A 84 10.99 12.95 20.91
CA PHE A 84 10.25 14.21 20.77
C PHE A 84 10.80 15.39 21.59
N ALA A 85 12.11 15.41 21.85
CA ALA A 85 12.78 16.53 22.53
C ALA A 85 14.07 16.93 21.80
N SER A 86 14.20 18.22 21.47
CA SER A 86 15.37 18.79 20.80
C SER A 86 16.70 18.35 21.43
N PRO A 87 17.76 18.10 20.64
CA PRO A 87 19.10 17.95 21.17
C PRO A 87 19.55 19.25 21.82
N SER A 88 20.47 19.12 22.78
CA SER A 88 21.09 20.27 23.44
C SER A 88 22.11 20.97 22.52
N THR A 89 22.35 22.26 22.78
CA THR A 89 23.40 23.04 22.08
C THR A 89 24.78 22.38 22.16
N ARG A 90 25.11 21.65 23.24
CA ARG A 90 26.38 20.92 23.35
C ARG A 90 26.50 19.82 22.29
N GLN A 91 25.44 19.04 22.11
CA GLN A 91 25.41 17.97 21.10
C GLN A 91 25.49 18.56 19.68
N ILE A 92 24.82 19.68 19.43
CA ILE A 92 24.86 20.36 18.14
C ILE A 92 26.26 20.88 17.84
N MET A 93 26.93 21.51 18.82
CA MET A 93 28.32 21.95 18.65
C MET A 93 29.28 20.77 18.40
N ALA A 94 29.08 19.62 19.05
CA ALA A 94 29.87 18.42 18.78
C ALA A 94 29.78 17.97 17.32
N ALA A 95 28.61 18.12 16.69
CA ALA A 95 28.45 17.86 15.26
C ALA A 95 29.15 18.91 14.39
N VAL A 96 29.02 20.20 14.72
CA VAL A 96 29.74 21.28 14.02
C VAL A 96 31.24 21.05 14.04
N ASP A 97 31.79 20.67 15.19
CA ASP A 97 33.22 20.40 15.39
C ASP A 97 33.67 19.12 14.67
N ALA A 98 32.80 18.12 14.55
CA ALA A 98 33.11 16.84 13.90
C ALA A 98 33.11 16.91 12.36
N VAL A 99 32.36 17.83 11.76
CA VAL A 99 32.25 17.97 10.29
C VAL A 99 32.43 19.41 9.81
N PRO A 100 33.58 20.07 10.09
CA PRO A 100 33.82 21.43 9.64
C PRO A 100 33.75 21.52 8.11
N GLY A 101 32.99 22.48 7.58
CA GLY A 101 32.94 22.76 6.14
C GLY A 101 33.98 23.80 5.75
N ARG A 102 34.61 23.66 4.57
CA ARG A 102 35.63 24.60 4.10
C ARG A 102 35.09 26.01 3.86
N GLU A 103 33.90 26.10 3.27
CA GLU A 103 33.16 27.36 3.06
C GLU A 103 32.31 27.74 4.27
N GLY A 104 31.92 26.77 5.09
CA GLY A 104 31.11 26.97 6.29
C GLY A 104 30.13 25.82 6.54
N VAL A 105 29.28 26.03 7.55
CA VAL A 105 28.26 25.08 8.01
C VAL A 105 26.89 25.72 7.86
N ILE A 106 25.89 24.94 7.45
CA ILE A 106 24.49 25.34 7.52
C ILE A 106 23.74 24.36 8.44
N LEU A 107 23.14 24.91 9.48
CA LEU A 107 22.21 24.22 10.35
C LEU A 107 20.82 24.32 9.73
N VAL A 108 20.24 23.19 9.31
CA VAL A 108 18.87 23.14 8.79
C VAL A 108 17.99 22.52 9.86
N VAL A 109 16.93 23.22 10.25
CA VAL A 109 16.16 22.90 11.46
C VAL A 109 14.66 23.05 11.21
N THR A 110 13.89 22.10 11.74
CA THR A 110 12.43 22.17 11.88
C THR A 110 12.00 23.37 12.70
N ASN A 111 10.93 24.05 12.31
CA ASN A 111 10.39 25.17 13.08
C ASN A 111 9.58 24.71 14.32
N TYR A 112 10.28 24.14 15.30
CA TYR A 112 9.81 23.97 16.67
C TYR A 112 10.67 24.80 17.62
N THR A 113 10.05 25.37 18.66
CA THR A 113 10.71 26.32 19.56
C THR A 113 11.97 25.77 20.21
N GLY A 114 11.94 24.50 20.66
CA GLY A 114 13.11 23.84 21.25
C GLY A 114 14.28 23.77 20.27
N ASP A 115 14.03 23.30 19.05
CA ASP A 115 15.05 23.18 18.01
C ASP A 115 15.59 24.57 17.63
N CYS A 116 14.71 25.55 17.39
CA CYS A 116 15.11 26.91 17.02
C CYS A 116 16.03 27.55 18.07
N LEU A 117 15.73 27.38 19.36
CA LEU A 117 16.55 27.92 20.44
C LEU A 117 17.92 27.21 20.55
N HIS A 118 17.94 25.88 20.51
CA HIS A 118 19.18 25.11 20.69
C HIS A 118 20.12 25.21 19.49
N PHE A 119 19.59 25.13 18.26
CA PHE A 119 20.35 25.34 17.03
C PHE A 119 20.72 26.81 16.83
N GLY A 120 19.85 27.75 17.20
CA GLY A 120 20.16 29.18 17.18
C GLY A 120 21.33 29.52 18.10
N LEU A 121 21.33 29.02 19.34
CA LEU A 121 22.46 29.20 20.26
C LEU A 121 23.73 28.51 19.75
N ALA A 122 23.62 27.36 19.08
CA ALA A 122 24.78 26.71 18.45
C ALA A 122 25.34 27.54 17.30
N ASN A 123 24.48 28.13 16.47
CA ASN A 123 24.88 29.07 15.41
C ASN A 123 25.65 30.28 15.98
N GLU A 124 25.12 30.92 17.03
CA GLU A 124 25.81 32.04 17.69
C GLU A 124 27.17 31.63 18.28
N ARG A 125 27.25 30.46 18.92
CA ARG A 125 28.52 29.95 19.45
C ARG A 125 29.54 29.64 18.36
N ALA A 126 29.13 28.99 17.28
CA ALA A 126 30.01 28.69 16.14
C ALA A 126 30.56 29.99 15.50
N ASN A 127 29.74 31.04 15.41
CA ASN A 127 30.15 32.33 14.84
C ASN A 127 30.97 33.20 15.80
N SER A 128 30.82 33.02 17.12
CA SER A 128 31.60 33.76 18.13
C SER A 128 33.12 33.56 18.01
N GLY A 129 33.55 32.44 17.42
CA GLY A 129 34.95 32.12 17.12
C GLY A 129 35.41 32.53 15.72
N HIS A 130 34.71 33.43 15.02
CA HIS A 130 34.92 33.78 13.60
C HIS A 130 34.63 32.63 12.61
N GLY A 131 33.78 31.67 13.00
CA GLY A 131 33.26 30.66 12.09
C GLY A 131 32.29 31.23 11.04
N ARG A 132 32.01 30.45 9.99
CA ARG A 132 30.96 30.72 9.01
C ARG A 132 29.82 29.72 9.18
N CYS A 133 28.90 29.99 10.09
CA CYS A 133 27.72 29.18 10.35
C CYS A 133 26.45 29.96 10.01
N ARG A 134 25.53 29.34 9.25
CA ARG A 134 24.19 29.89 8.99
C ARG A 134 23.13 28.92 9.49
N ILE A 135 21.94 29.44 9.79
CA ILE A 135 20.78 28.66 10.21
C ILE A 135 19.61 28.88 9.25
N LEU A 136 19.01 27.79 8.78
CA LEU A 136 17.79 27.77 7.97
C LEU A 136 16.68 27.08 8.75
N ILE A 137 15.66 27.84 9.11
CA ILE A 137 14.47 27.34 9.80
C ILE A 137 13.42 26.96 8.75
N CYS A 138 13.01 25.70 8.72
CA CYS A 138 12.03 25.15 7.80
C CYS A 138 10.67 25.02 8.47
N GLY A 139 9.67 25.67 7.89
CA GLY A 139 8.28 25.52 8.28
C GLY A 139 7.41 25.49 7.04
N ASP A 140 6.77 24.36 6.78
CA ASP A 140 5.99 24.02 5.58
C ASP A 140 4.52 23.69 5.90
N ASP A 141 4.18 23.42 7.16
CA ASP A 141 2.82 23.07 7.60
C ASP A 141 1.83 24.23 7.45
N VAL A 142 0.90 24.10 6.50
CA VAL A 142 -0.12 25.11 6.22
C VAL A 142 -1.33 25.03 7.15
N SER A 143 -1.43 24.00 8.00
CA SER A 143 -2.52 23.90 8.97
C SER A 143 -2.46 25.02 10.01
N VAL A 144 -1.26 25.53 10.29
CA VAL A 144 -1.02 26.75 11.06
C VAL A 144 -1.11 27.96 10.12
N GLY A 145 -2.31 28.51 9.96
CA GLY A 145 -2.55 29.71 9.15
C GLY A 145 -1.82 30.96 9.67
N ARG A 146 -1.64 31.97 8.82
CA ARG A 146 -0.89 33.22 9.07
C ARG A 146 -1.27 33.91 10.37
N ARG A 147 -2.56 33.91 10.69
CA ARG A 147 -3.07 34.55 11.91
C ARG A 147 -2.52 33.88 13.17
N ARG A 148 -2.37 32.56 13.14
CA ARG A 148 -1.86 31.76 14.26
C ARG A 148 -0.33 31.66 14.26
N SER A 149 0.30 31.69 13.08
CA SER A 149 1.75 31.62 12.90
C SER A 149 2.47 32.97 13.00
N ALA A 150 1.75 34.09 13.18
CA ALA A 150 2.33 35.44 13.13
C ALA A 150 3.57 35.67 14.02
N LEU A 151 3.67 34.99 15.16
CA LEU A 151 4.80 35.12 16.09
C LEU A 151 5.85 34.00 15.96
N VAL A 152 5.43 32.78 15.63
CA VAL A 152 6.25 31.57 15.74
C VAL A 152 6.46 30.83 14.42
N GLY A 153 5.83 31.27 13.33
CA GLY A 153 5.90 30.63 12.02
C GLY A 153 5.06 29.35 11.88
N ARG A 154 5.20 28.69 10.72
CA ARG A 154 4.59 27.38 10.41
C ARG A 154 5.39 26.25 11.06
N ARG A 155 4.76 25.17 11.51
CA ARG A 155 5.52 23.96 11.94
C ARG A 155 6.28 23.35 10.76
N GLY A 156 7.33 22.58 11.07
CA GLY A 156 8.02 21.73 10.11
C GLY A 156 7.40 20.33 10.04
N LEU A 157 7.19 19.83 8.83
CA LEU A 157 6.79 18.47 8.46
C LEU A 157 7.77 17.92 7.40
N ALA A 158 7.44 16.74 6.84
CA ALA A 158 8.29 16.00 5.90
C ALA A 158 8.71 16.76 4.63
N GLY A 159 8.05 17.86 4.27
CA GLY A 159 8.42 18.67 3.10
C GLY A 159 9.82 19.26 3.21
N GLN A 160 10.34 19.45 4.43
CA GLN A 160 11.72 19.90 4.65
C GLN A 160 12.79 18.89 4.22
N VAL A 161 12.46 17.60 4.13
CA VAL A 161 13.41 16.59 3.62
C VAL A 161 13.75 16.90 2.15
N ALA A 162 12.81 17.46 1.39
CA ALA A 162 13.06 17.96 0.03
C ALA A 162 14.06 19.12 0.01
N VAL A 163 14.00 20.02 1.01
CA VAL A 163 14.95 21.13 1.19
C VAL A 163 16.36 20.58 1.50
N LEU A 164 16.46 19.62 2.41
CA LEU A 164 17.73 18.94 2.71
C LEU A 164 18.33 18.28 1.47
N LYS A 165 17.49 17.65 0.65
CA LYS A 165 17.95 16.96 -0.55
C LYS A 165 18.59 17.91 -1.57
N VAL A 166 17.92 19.03 -1.87
CA VAL A 166 18.41 19.98 -2.87
C VAL A 166 19.63 20.75 -2.38
N MET A 167 19.63 21.16 -1.10
CA MET A 167 20.80 21.81 -0.49
C MET A 167 22.00 20.86 -0.46
N GLY A 168 21.78 19.60 -0.06
CA GLY A 168 22.85 18.60 0.05
C GLY A 168 23.49 18.29 -1.31
N ALA A 169 22.66 18.19 -2.35
CA ALA A 169 23.15 17.99 -3.71
C ALA A 169 23.89 19.23 -4.25
N ALA A 170 23.39 20.45 -3.98
CA ALA A 170 24.08 21.68 -4.36
C ALA A 170 25.44 21.83 -3.64
N ALA A 171 25.50 21.47 -2.35
CA ALA A 171 26.74 21.43 -1.58
C ALA A 171 27.71 20.36 -2.12
N GLY A 172 27.21 19.16 -2.44
CA GLY A 172 28.01 18.10 -3.07
C GLY A 172 28.50 18.45 -4.48
N ALA A 173 27.78 19.32 -5.20
CA ALA A 173 28.22 19.90 -6.47
C ALA A 173 29.26 21.04 -6.32
N GLY A 174 29.66 21.37 -5.09
CA GLY A 174 30.71 22.36 -4.81
C GLY A 174 30.22 23.82 -4.79
N SER A 175 28.92 24.05 -4.61
CA SER A 175 28.36 25.40 -4.51
C SER A 175 28.88 26.15 -3.27
N SER A 176 28.83 27.49 -3.29
CA SER A 176 29.27 28.32 -2.16
C SER A 176 28.28 28.25 -0.98
N LEU A 177 28.71 28.67 0.21
CA LEU A 177 27.84 28.72 1.40
C LEU A 177 26.56 29.54 1.16
N ASP A 178 26.70 30.69 0.49
CA ASP A 178 25.59 31.60 0.25
C ASP A 178 24.65 31.07 -0.84
N ASP A 179 25.19 30.48 -1.92
CA ASP A 179 24.35 29.85 -2.96
C ASP A 179 23.52 28.69 -2.39
N VAL A 180 24.11 27.83 -1.54
CA VAL A 180 23.39 26.71 -0.91
C VAL A 180 22.33 27.22 0.07
N TYR A 181 22.65 28.25 0.84
CA TYR A 181 21.69 28.87 1.77
C TYR A 181 20.51 29.51 1.03
N ASP A 182 20.79 30.31 0.01
CA ASP A 182 19.77 31.02 -0.76
C ASP A 182 18.88 30.06 -1.55
N LEU A 183 19.45 28.96 -2.07
CA LEU A 183 18.66 27.84 -2.62
C LEU A 183 17.74 27.23 -1.55
N GLY A 184 18.27 26.98 -0.35
CA GLY A 184 17.49 26.46 0.78
C GLY A 184 16.31 27.35 1.16
N VAL A 185 16.53 28.66 1.27
CA VAL A 185 15.47 29.67 1.52
C VAL A 185 14.45 29.69 0.38
N ALA A 186 14.91 29.70 -0.86
CA ALA A 186 14.03 29.75 -2.02
C ALA A 186 13.14 28.51 -2.12
N VAL A 187 13.66 27.33 -1.79
CA VAL A 187 12.87 26.09 -1.82
C VAL A 187 11.97 25.97 -0.59
N SER A 188 12.47 26.26 0.62
CA SER A 188 11.69 26.12 1.86
C SER A 188 10.46 27.02 1.91
N THR A 189 10.54 28.21 1.31
CA THR A 189 9.41 29.13 1.19
C THR A 189 8.39 28.71 0.13
N GLN A 190 8.71 27.72 -0.71
CA GLN A 190 7.87 27.21 -1.79
C GLN A 190 7.34 25.79 -1.50
N VAL A 191 7.32 25.38 -0.23
CA VAL A 191 6.70 24.14 0.24
C VAL A 191 5.40 24.45 0.98
N VAL A 192 4.35 23.68 0.66
CA VAL A 192 3.13 23.56 1.46
C VAL A 192 2.93 22.11 1.85
N SER A 193 2.60 21.90 3.13
CA SER A 193 2.38 20.57 3.70
C SER A 193 1.15 20.53 4.58
N MET A 194 0.44 19.41 4.58
CA MET A 194 -0.63 19.14 5.56
C MET A 194 -0.71 17.64 5.86
N ALA A 195 -0.94 17.32 7.13
CA ALA A 195 -1.09 15.95 7.61
C ALA A 195 -2.57 15.57 7.83
N ALA A 196 -2.86 14.28 7.76
CA ALA A 196 -4.08 13.68 8.31
C ALA A 196 -3.72 12.49 9.18
N THR A 197 -4.36 12.41 10.34
CA THR A 197 -4.06 11.44 11.40
C THR A 197 -5.31 10.65 11.75
N LEU A 198 -5.24 9.33 11.55
CA LEU A 198 -6.30 8.39 11.92
C LEU A 198 -6.26 8.05 13.41
N ASP A 199 -5.09 8.15 14.05
CA ASP A 199 -4.92 8.01 15.49
C ASP A 199 -3.54 8.54 15.92
N HIS A 200 -3.36 8.82 17.21
CA HIS A 200 -2.08 9.30 17.75
C HIS A 200 -1.00 8.22 17.77
N CYS A 201 0.27 8.61 17.68
CA CYS A 201 1.37 7.69 17.94
C CYS A 201 1.47 7.35 19.43
N HIS A 202 2.04 6.19 19.75
CA HIS A 202 2.31 5.78 21.11
C HIS A 202 3.82 5.80 21.38
N VAL A 203 4.21 6.46 22.47
CA VAL A 203 5.61 6.50 22.92
C VAL A 203 5.84 5.37 23.92
N PRO A 204 6.84 4.49 23.71
CA PRO A 204 7.19 3.43 24.65
C PRO A 204 7.31 3.91 26.11
N GLY A 205 6.61 3.24 27.03
CA GLY A 205 6.64 3.56 28.45
C GLY A 205 5.82 4.78 28.89
N ARG A 206 5.18 5.51 27.96
CA ARG A 206 4.26 6.60 28.29
C ARG A 206 2.82 6.11 28.25
N THR A 207 1.97 6.69 29.08
CA THR A 207 0.53 6.40 29.15
C THR A 207 -0.32 7.39 28.33
N GLY A 208 0.32 8.31 27.60
CA GLY A 208 -0.27 9.58 27.13
C GLY A 208 -0.79 9.62 25.68
N HIS A 209 -1.73 10.57 25.48
CA HIS A 209 -2.69 10.81 24.40
C HIS A 209 -3.76 9.71 24.24
N GLY A 210 -5.00 10.07 24.62
CA GLY A 210 -6.16 9.22 24.34
C GLY A 210 -6.31 9.03 22.83
N PRO A 211 -6.78 7.85 22.37
CA PRO A 211 -6.99 7.63 20.96
C PRO A 211 -8.06 8.59 20.43
N LEU A 212 -8.03 8.84 19.12
CA LEU A 212 -9.20 9.39 18.45
C LEU A 212 -10.38 8.42 18.57
N ALA A 213 -11.61 8.92 18.50
CA ALA A 213 -12.78 8.02 18.43
C ALA A 213 -12.73 7.20 17.13
N GLU A 214 -13.41 6.05 17.08
CA GLU A 214 -13.38 5.15 15.91
C GLU A 214 -13.87 5.83 14.62
N ASP A 215 -14.73 6.86 14.71
CA ASP A 215 -15.23 7.64 13.57
C ASP A 215 -14.54 9.01 13.40
N GLU A 216 -13.43 9.25 14.10
CA GLU A 216 -12.71 10.53 14.04
C GLU A 216 -11.43 10.45 13.19
N VAL A 217 -11.19 11.50 12.41
CA VAL A 217 -9.89 11.79 11.79
C VAL A 217 -9.50 13.23 12.08
N GLU A 218 -8.21 13.48 12.32
CA GLU A 218 -7.70 14.83 12.60
C GLU A 218 -6.80 15.34 11.49
N ILE A 219 -7.13 16.52 10.96
CA ILE A 219 -6.39 17.20 9.90
C ILE A 219 -5.45 18.24 10.51
N GLY A 220 -4.24 18.32 9.98
CA GLY A 220 -3.25 19.33 10.33
C GLY A 220 -2.57 19.07 11.67
N THR A 221 -2.43 17.82 12.06
CA THR A 221 -1.66 17.39 13.24
C THR A 221 -0.16 17.63 13.05
N GLY A 222 0.56 17.79 14.16
CA GLY A 222 2.01 17.76 14.17
C GLY A 222 2.55 16.33 14.35
N PRO A 223 3.86 16.12 14.15
CA PRO A 223 4.50 14.82 14.26
C PRO A 223 4.75 14.39 15.72
N HIS A 224 4.39 15.19 16.73
CA HIS A 224 4.57 14.87 18.15
C HIS A 224 3.24 14.73 18.90
N ASN A 225 2.15 14.34 18.21
CA ASN A 225 0.77 14.33 18.71
C ASN A 225 0.23 15.71 19.09
N GLU A 226 0.76 16.80 18.52
CA GLU A 226 0.16 18.11 18.72
C GLU A 226 -1.23 18.16 18.09
N PRO A 227 -2.19 18.82 18.75
CA PRO A 227 -3.53 19.00 18.21
C PRO A 227 -3.49 19.56 16.79
N GLY A 228 -4.39 19.03 15.96
CA GLY A 228 -4.55 19.42 14.59
C GLY A 228 -5.23 20.78 14.43
N PHE A 229 -5.46 21.11 13.17
CA PHE A 229 -6.29 22.23 12.78
C PHE A 229 -7.79 21.91 12.99
N LYS A 230 -8.22 20.70 12.63
CA LYS A 230 -9.63 20.32 12.63
C LYS A 230 -9.81 18.82 12.81
N LYS A 231 -10.73 18.43 13.69
CA LYS A 231 -11.26 17.05 13.78
C LYS A 231 -12.50 16.91 12.91
N LEU A 232 -12.62 15.79 12.22
CA LEU A 232 -13.78 15.42 11.42
C LEU A 232 -14.44 14.17 12.02
N SER A 233 -15.76 14.21 12.14
CA SER A 233 -16.61 13.10 12.55
C SER A 233 -17.96 13.27 11.84
N PRO A 234 -18.47 12.26 11.11
CA PRO A 234 -17.81 10.97 10.84
C PRO A 234 -16.58 11.11 9.93
N VAL A 235 -15.72 10.09 9.89
CA VAL A 235 -14.58 10.02 8.94
C VAL A 235 -15.13 10.13 7.51
N PRO A 236 -14.65 11.09 6.71
CA PRO A 236 -15.04 11.19 5.31
C PRO A 236 -14.44 10.05 4.47
N GLU A 237 -15.03 9.80 3.30
CA GLU A 237 -14.41 8.93 2.29
C GLU A 237 -12.99 9.40 1.93
N PRO A 238 -12.04 8.50 1.62
CA PRO A 238 -10.64 8.86 1.36
C PRO A 238 -10.46 9.97 0.32
N ALA A 239 -11.23 9.94 -0.78
CA ALA A 239 -11.19 10.97 -1.82
C ALA A 239 -11.61 12.36 -1.28
N GLU A 240 -12.61 12.42 -0.39
CA GLU A 240 -13.04 13.68 0.21
C GLU A 240 -12.04 14.18 1.26
N LEU A 241 -11.39 13.28 2.01
CA LEU A 241 -10.30 13.66 2.91
C LEU A 241 -9.16 14.33 2.14
N VAL A 242 -8.69 13.69 1.06
CA VAL A 242 -7.63 14.24 0.19
C VAL A 242 -8.05 15.58 -0.43
N ARG A 243 -9.30 15.70 -0.86
CA ARG A 243 -9.87 16.95 -1.40
C ARG A 243 -9.77 18.10 -0.39
N GLN A 244 -10.11 17.84 0.88
CA GLN A 244 -10.02 18.85 1.94
C GLN A 244 -8.57 19.25 2.23
N LEU A 245 -7.63 18.30 2.26
CA LEU A 245 -6.20 18.59 2.44
C LEU A 245 -5.67 19.47 1.32
N LEU A 246 -5.90 19.07 0.06
CA LEU A 246 -5.44 19.82 -1.11
C LEU A 246 -6.06 21.22 -1.17
N ARG A 247 -7.34 21.38 -0.80
CA ARG A 247 -7.99 22.70 -0.70
C ARG A 247 -7.24 23.61 0.26
N HIS A 248 -6.90 23.14 1.46
CA HIS A 248 -6.15 23.95 2.41
C HIS A 248 -4.70 24.23 1.99
N MET A 249 -4.12 23.40 1.13
CA MET A 249 -2.75 23.56 0.63
C MET A 249 -2.65 24.47 -0.60
N LEU A 250 -3.67 24.47 -1.46
CA LEU A 250 -3.58 24.99 -2.84
C LEU A 250 -4.57 26.12 -3.16
N ASP A 251 -5.65 26.30 -2.39
CA ASP A 251 -6.65 27.34 -2.66
C ASP A 251 -6.04 28.75 -2.48
N ASP A 252 -5.88 29.47 -3.59
CA ASP A 252 -5.30 30.82 -3.61
C ASP A 252 -6.24 31.88 -3.02
N LYS A 253 -7.49 31.52 -2.71
CA LYS A 253 -8.49 32.35 -2.02
C LYS A 253 -8.47 32.19 -0.51
N ASP A 254 -7.73 31.22 0.05
CA ASP A 254 -7.54 31.11 1.50
C ASP A 254 -6.46 32.10 1.96
N ASP A 255 -6.86 33.34 2.28
CA ASP A 255 -5.97 34.41 2.75
C ASP A 255 -5.11 34.01 3.98
N ASP A 256 -5.52 33.00 4.75
CA ASP A 256 -4.80 32.53 5.92
C ASP A 256 -3.75 31.47 5.56
N ARG A 257 -4.03 30.58 4.59
CA ARG A 257 -3.21 29.41 4.24
C ARG A 257 -2.58 29.40 2.86
N ALA A 258 -2.89 30.35 1.98
CA ALA A 258 -2.26 30.50 0.67
C ALA A 258 -0.79 30.96 0.81
N TYR A 259 0.08 30.12 1.35
CA TYR A 259 1.52 30.35 1.56
C TYR A 259 2.30 30.38 0.26
N VAL A 260 1.90 29.54 -0.69
CA VAL A 260 2.56 29.40 -1.99
C VAL A 260 1.52 29.61 -3.07
N ARG A 261 1.90 30.36 -4.11
CA ARG A 261 1.07 30.55 -5.30
C ARG A 261 1.54 29.59 -6.39
N PHE A 262 0.62 28.77 -6.88
CA PHE A 262 0.86 27.87 -8.01
C PHE A 262 0.24 28.50 -9.26
N VAL A 263 1.04 28.75 -10.30
CA VAL A 263 0.53 29.28 -11.57
C VAL A 263 0.57 28.21 -12.66
N PRO A 264 -0.29 28.29 -13.69
CA PRO A 264 -0.28 27.33 -14.79
C PRO A 264 1.11 27.19 -15.41
N GLY A 265 1.56 25.94 -15.59
CA GLY A 265 2.87 25.61 -16.13
C GLY A 265 4.01 25.55 -15.10
N ASP A 266 3.76 25.88 -13.83
CA ASP A 266 4.76 25.65 -12.77
C ASP A 266 5.04 24.15 -12.61
N GLU A 267 6.32 23.78 -12.70
CA GLU A 267 6.76 22.42 -12.37
C GLU A 267 6.79 22.25 -10.84
N THR A 268 6.26 21.11 -10.38
CA THR A 268 6.14 20.79 -8.95
C THR A 268 6.72 19.42 -8.60
N VAL A 269 7.11 19.25 -7.34
CA VAL A 269 7.48 17.96 -6.75
C VAL A 269 6.47 17.59 -5.67
N LEU A 270 6.02 16.33 -5.68
CA LEU A 270 5.12 15.78 -4.67
C LEU A 270 5.91 14.89 -3.69
N VAL A 271 5.70 15.09 -2.39
CA VAL A 271 6.19 14.20 -1.33
C VAL A 271 4.98 13.68 -0.55
N VAL A 272 4.84 12.37 -0.45
CA VAL A 272 3.79 11.67 0.29
C VAL A 272 4.45 10.88 1.41
N ASN A 273 4.34 11.38 2.63
CA ASN A 273 5.04 10.83 3.78
C ASN A 273 4.11 9.98 4.65
N ASN A 274 4.59 8.80 5.03
CA ASN A 274 3.98 7.90 6.01
C ASN A 274 4.58 8.17 7.39
N PHE A 275 3.73 8.41 8.38
CA PHE A 275 4.16 8.64 9.77
C PHE A 275 4.57 7.35 10.49
N GLY A 276 4.52 6.21 9.82
CA GLY A 276 5.04 4.91 10.27
C GLY A 276 3.96 3.84 10.45
N GLY A 277 2.70 4.23 10.61
CA GLY A 277 1.57 3.32 10.86
C GLY A 277 0.68 2.99 9.67
N MET A 278 0.88 3.59 8.49
CA MET A 278 0.08 3.29 7.29
C MET A 278 0.65 2.08 6.52
N SER A 279 -0.21 1.24 5.93
CA SER A 279 0.27 0.13 5.11
C SER A 279 0.85 0.61 3.77
N PRO A 280 1.84 -0.09 3.18
CA PRO A 280 2.33 0.24 1.85
C PRO A 280 1.25 0.17 0.75
N LEU A 281 0.24 -0.69 0.92
CA LEU A 281 -0.90 -0.80 0.01
C LEU A 281 -1.72 0.50 0.00
N GLU A 282 -2.10 0.99 1.18
CA GLU A 282 -2.83 2.24 1.34
C GLU A 282 -2.00 3.44 0.87
N MET A 283 -0.69 3.45 1.14
CA MET A 283 0.20 4.49 0.63
C MET A 283 0.22 4.54 -0.89
N GLY A 284 0.20 3.38 -1.57
CA GLY A 284 0.10 3.30 -3.03
C GLY A 284 -1.22 3.87 -3.56
N ALA A 285 -2.35 3.52 -2.92
CA ALA A 285 -3.66 4.05 -3.26
C ALA A 285 -3.76 5.56 -3.01
N LEU A 286 -3.20 6.06 -1.92
CA LEU A 286 -3.14 7.49 -1.58
C LEU A 286 -2.37 8.29 -2.64
N VAL A 287 -1.21 7.79 -3.09
CA VAL A 287 -0.44 8.44 -4.16
C VAL A 287 -1.28 8.53 -5.44
N ASP A 288 -2.01 7.46 -5.78
CA ASP A 288 -2.87 7.44 -6.96
C ASP A 288 -3.99 8.49 -6.86
N GLU A 289 -4.70 8.53 -5.73
CA GLU A 289 -5.77 9.49 -5.45
C GLU A 289 -5.28 10.95 -5.51
N VAL A 290 -4.16 11.25 -4.86
CA VAL A 290 -3.56 12.61 -4.86
C VAL A 290 -3.18 13.04 -6.28
N LEU A 291 -2.55 12.16 -7.07
CA LEU A 291 -2.18 12.47 -8.45
C LEU A 291 -3.40 12.68 -9.34
N GLN A 292 -4.48 11.91 -9.15
CA GLN A 292 -5.74 12.11 -9.87
C GLN A 292 -6.34 13.48 -9.55
N GLN A 293 -6.41 13.88 -8.29
CA GLN A 293 -6.98 15.18 -7.90
C GLN A 293 -6.10 16.37 -8.31
N LEU A 294 -4.78 16.26 -8.20
CA LEU A 294 -3.86 17.34 -8.63
C LEU A 294 -3.99 17.64 -10.13
N THR A 295 -4.07 16.58 -10.96
CA THR A 295 -4.14 16.74 -12.42
C THR A 295 -5.55 16.98 -12.94
N GLY A 296 -6.57 16.41 -12.27
CA GLY A 296 -7.97 16.52 -12.67
C GLY A 296 -8.67 17.75 -12.08
N GLU A 297 -8.72 17.86 -10.75
CA GLU A 297 -9.50 18.91 -10.08
C GLU A 297 -8.76 20.24 -9.97
N TRP A 298 -7.45 20.19 -9.72
CA TRP A 298 -6.60 21.38 -9.61
C TRP A 298 -5.97 21.80 -10.94
N GLU A 299 -6.16 21.02 -12.00
CA GLU A 299 -5.63 21.25 -13.35
C GLU A 299 -4.11 21.55 -13.36
N MET A 300 -3.37 21.02 -12.38
CA MET A 300 -1.93 21.19 -12.30
C MET A 300 -1.23 20.27 -13.30
N GLU A 301 -0.07 20.71 -13.80
CA GLU A 301 0.82 19.79 -14.50
C GLU A 301 1.22 18.64 -13.57
N GLU A 302 1.32 17.44 -14.14
CA GLU A 302 1.70 16.26 -13.36
C GLU A 302 3.06 16.49 -12.67
N PRO A 303 3.18 16.26 -11.34
CA PRO A 303 4.43 16.49 -10.62
C PRO A 303 5.63 15.83 -11.30
N VAL A 304 6.69 16.60 -11.51
CA VAL A 304 7.87 16.13 -12.25
C VAL A 304 8.62 15.04 -11.48
N ARG A 305 8.49 15.02 -10.15
CA ARG A 305 8.99 13.99 -9.23
C ARG A 305 7.93 13.69 -8.17
N VAL A 306 7.87 12.42 -7.75
CA VAL A 306 6.92 11.93 -6.73
C VAL A 306 7.65 11.03 -5.75
N TYR A 307 7.86 11.47 -4.52
CA TYR A 307 8.51 10.67 -3.48
C TYR A 307 7.47 10.18 -2.50
N ALA A 308 7.38 8.87 -2.28
CA ALA A 308 6.39 8.29 -1.38
C ALA A 308 7.01 7.21 -0.50
N GLY A 309 6.77 7.28 0.82
CA GLY A 309 7.31 6.32 1.78
C GLY A 309 7.38 6.89 3.20
N THR A 310 8.20 6.29 4.05
CA THR A 310 8.51 6.79 5.40
C THR A 310 9.72 7.73 5.33
N LEU A 311 9.46 9.04 5.20
CA LEU A 311 10.52 10.06 5.12
C LEU A 311 10.81 10.71 6.48
N GLU A 312 9.76 11.07 7.22
CA GLU A 312 9.82 11.64 8.56
C GLU A 312 8.64 11.07 9.34
N THR A 313 8.91 10.07 10.17
CA THR A 313 7.83 9.34 10.86
C THR A 313 7.33 10.09 12.09
N SER A 314 6.31 9.55 12.75
CA SER A 314 5.92 9.86 14.11
C SER A 314 5.70 8.52 14.81
N LEU A 315 6.80 7.83 15.11
CA LEU A 315 6.81 6.48 15.64
C LEU A 315 5.88 5.52 14.86
N ASN A 316 4.74 5.16 15.44
CA ASN A 316 3.75 4.24 14.87
C ASN A 316 2.41 4.91 14.52
N ALA A 317 2.35 6.24 14.38
CA ALA A 317 1.11 6.94 14.03
C ALA A 317 0.56 6.42 12.68
N PRO A 318 -0.72 5.99 12.62
CA PRO A 318 -1.44 5.75 11.38
C PRO A 318 -1.84 7.10 10.79
N ALA A 319 -0.87 7.78 10.20
CA ALA A 319 -1.01 9.12 9.66
C ALA A 319 -0.15 9.28 8.42
N PHE A 320 -0.49 10.28 7.61
CA PHE A 320 0.29 10.68 6.45
C PHE A 320 0.37 12.19 6.36
N SER A 321 1.37 12.70 5.65
CA SER A 321 1.38 14.09 5.18
C SER A 321 1.63 14.18 3.68
N LEU A 322 1.02 15.18 3.07
CA LEU A 322 1.24 15.57 1.70
C LEU A 322 2.07 16.83 1.69
N SER A 323 3.07 16.91 0.83
CA SER A 323 3.82 18.14 0.55
C SER A 323 3.90 18.39 -0.95
N VAL A 324 3.60 19.62 -1.37
CA VAL A 324 3.80 20.07 -2.74
C VAL A 324 4.85 21.16 -2.74
N VAL A 325 5.91 20.96 -3.53
CA VAL A 325 7.03 21.89 -3.68
C VAL A 325 6.94 22.57 -5.05
N ASN A 326 6.81 23.90 -5.08
CA ASN A 326 6.84 24.67 -6.31
C ASN A 326 8.29 24.98 -6.72
N ILE A 327 8.91 24.07 -7.48
CA ILE A 327 10.31 24.22 -7.90
C ILE A 327 10.49 25.30 -8.98
N ALA A 328 9.45 25.59 -9.76
CA ALA A 328 9.46 26.70 -10.71
C ALA A 328 9.52 28.05 -10.00
N ALA A 329 8.72 28.25 -8.95
CA ALA A 329 8.79 29.43 -8.10
C ALA A 329 10.11 29.52 -7.33
N ALA A 330 10.62 28.40 -6.82
CA ALA A 330 11.91 28.37 -6.11
C ALA A 330 13.07 28.81 -7.02
N ALA A 331 13.10 28.34 -8.28
CA ALA A 331 14.08 28.77 -9.27
C ALA A 331 14.00 30.28 -9.55
N ARG A 332 12.78 30.83 -9.68
CA ARG A 332 12.55 32.28 -9.83
C ARG A 332 13.04 33.08 -8.63
N ASN A 333 12.94 32.53 -7.42
CA ASN A 333 13.30 33.23 -6.18
C ASN A 333 14.80 33.22 -5.89
N CYS A 334 15.53 32.15 -6.24
CA CYS A 334 16.98 32.09 -5.98
C CYS A 334 17.85 32.72 -7.08
N ASN A 335 17.35 32.89 -8.31
CA ASN A 335 18.04 33.42 -9.50
C ASN A 335 19.31 32.67 -9.96
N ARG A 336 19.93 31.86 -9.09
CA ARG A 336 21.19 31.14 -9.33
C ARG A 336 20.99 29.80 -10.02
N TYR A 337 19.88 29.12 -9.73
CA TYR A 337 19.61 27.77 -10.20
C TYR A 337 18.32 27.75 -11.02
N SER A 338 18.39 27.14 -12.19
CA SER A 338 17.23 26.90 -13.04
C SER A 338 16.34 25.79 -12.47
N VAL A 339 15.15 25.63 -13.04
CA VAL A 339 14.26 24.50 -12.69
C VAL A 339 14.94 23.15 -13.00
N ASP A 340 15.72 23.08 -14.07
CA ASP A 340 16.48 21.88 -14.44
C ASP A 340 17.60 21.57 -13.44
N ASP A 341 18.27 22.59 -12.90
CA ASP A 341 19.27 22.41 -11.84
C ASP A 341 18.62 21.85 -10.57
N ILE A 342 17.47 22.41 -10.14
CA ILE A 342 16.75 21.92 -8.96
C ILE A 342 16.29 20.47 -9.17
N LYS A 343 15.79 20.11 -10.36
CA LYS A 343 15.47 18.72 -10.71
C LYS A 343 16.70 17.82 -10.64
N ALA A 344 17.83 18.27 -11.20
CA ALA A 344 19.09 17.52 -11.14
C ALA A 344 19.56 17.32 -9.68
N PHE A 345 19.34 18.29 -8.80
CA PHE A 345 19.64 18.16 -7.38
C PHE A 345 18.75 17.14 -6.67
N PHE A 346 17.46 17.06 -7.02
CA PHE A 346 16.58 15.98 -6.56
C PHE A 346 17.03 14.60 -7.04
N ASP A 347 17.53 14.51 -8.28
CA ASP A 347 18.00 13.27 -8.91
C ASP A 347 19.42 12.85 -8.48
N ALA A 348 20.19 13.76 -7.88
CA ALA A 348 21.56 13.50 -7.49
C ALA A 348 21.59 12.33 -6.51
N LYS A 349 22.35 11.28 -6.88
CA LYS A 349 22.46 10.04 -6.09
C LYS A 349 23.01 10.30 -4.70
N THR A 350 22.46 9.59 -3.73
CA THR A 350 22.92 9.59 -2.33
C THR A 350 23.27 8.16 -1.92
N ASN A 351 23.97 7.99 -0.80
CA ASN A 351 24.13 6.69 -0.12
C ASN A 351 23.25 6.62 1.15
N THR A 352 22.12 7.33 1.16
CA THR A 352 21.25 7.54 2.33
C THR A 352 19.91 6.84 2.16
N CYS A 353 19.06 6.88 3.20
CA CYS A 353 17.68 6.38 3.14
C CYS A 353 16.82 7.08 2.07
N TRP A 354 17.24 8.24 1.54
CA TRP A 354 16.57 8.89 0.40
C TRP A 354 16.44 7.98 -0.82
N GLU A 355 17.41 7.08 -1.06
CA GLU A 355 17.35 6.16 -2.20
C GLU A 355 16.18 5.16 -2.12
N ALA A 356 15.63 4.91 -0.92
CA ALA A 356 14.45 4.06 -0.76
C ALA A 356 13.20 4.66 -1.43
N VAL A 357 13.12 5.99 -1.54
CA VAL A 357 12.00 6.71 -2.19
C VAL A 357 12.38 7.29 -3.55
N ALA A 358 13.67 7.54 -3.80
CA ALA A 358 14.16 8.15 -5.04
C ALA A 358 14.68 7.15 -6.09
N GLY A 359 15.02 5.91 -5.67
CA GLY A 359 15.75 4.94 -6.48
C GLY A 359 15.13 4.59 -7.84
N SER A 360 13.83 4.81 -8.01
CA SER A 360 13.07 4.58 -9.25
C SER A 360 13.01 5.78 -10.21
N GLN A 361 13.45 6.97 -9.80
CA GLN A 361 13.31 8.21 -10.60
C GLN A 361 14.58 8.58 -11.36
N ALA A 362 15.74 8.11 -10.90
CA ALA A 362 17.01 8.27 -11.57
C ALA A 362 17.19 7.19 -12.66
N GLY A 363 16.61 7.41 -13.84
CA GLY A 363 16.90 6.57 -15.01
C GLY A 363 18.37 6.69 -15.43
N HIS A 364 19.00 5.58 -15.85
CA HIS A 364 20.34 5.63 -16.44
C HIS A 364 20.32 6.40 -17.77
N GLY A 365 20.97 7.58 -17.79
CA GLY A 365 21.32 8.33 -19.00
C GLY A 365 20.28 9.34 -19.48
N THR A 366 20.69 10.62 -19.53
CA THR A 366 19.96 11.83 -20.00
C THR A 366 18.71 12.23 -19.19
N PRO A 367 18.39 13.53 -19.05
CA PRO A 367 17.29 14.00 -18.21
C PRO A 367 15.95 13.65 -18.86
N ARG A 368 15.51 12.39 -18.70
CA ARG A 368 14.19 11.98 -19.16
C ARG A 368 13.16 12.48 -18.17
N ARG A 369 12.37 13.46 -18.63
CA ARG A 369 11.05 13.80 -18.09
C ARG A 369 10.33 12.51 -17.65
N ARG A 370 9.82 12.49 -16.41
CA ARG A 370 8.98 11.39 -15.89
C ARG A 370 7.94 11.03 -16.95
N ARG A 371 7.77 9.73 -17.26
CA ARG A 371 6.72 9.29 -18.19
C ARG A 371 5.37 9.74 -17.59
N ARG A 372 4.53 10.41 -18.38
CA ARG A 372 3.17 10.77 -17.94
C ARG A 372 2.43 9.50 -17.49
N ARG A 373 1.62 9.60 -16.44
CA ARG A 373 0.88 8.45 -15.84
C ARG A 373 0.09 7.66 -16.89
N GLU A 374 -0.56 8.34 -17.82
CA GLU A 374 -1.30 7.71 -18.93
C GLU A 374 -0.44 6.71 -19.74
N GLY A 375 0.82 7.07 -20.02
CA GLY A 375 1.75 6.21 -20.75
C GLY A 375 2.38 5.09 -19.92
N GLN A 376 2.13 5.05 -18.61
CA GLN A 376 2.56 3.96 -17.72
C GLN A 376 1.46 2.89 -17.57
N LEU A 377 0.20 3.25 -17.81
CA LEU A 377 -0.94 2.34 -17.74
C LEU A 377 -1.11 1.61 -19.08
N VAL A 378 -0.70 0.34 -19.12
CA VAL A 378 -0.80 -0.50 -20.32
C VAL A 378 -2.11 -1.26 -20.32
N LYS A 379 -2.83 -1.23 -21.44
CA LYS A 379 -4.01 -2.08 -21.67
C LYS A 379 -3.56 -3.41 -22.28
N PRO A 380 -4.03 -4.57 -21.77
CA PRO A 380 -3.72 -5.84 -22.40
C PRO A 380 -4.33 -5.92 -23.79
N ALA A 381 -3.72 -6.71 -24.67
CA ALA A 381 -4.33 -7.03 -25.97
C ALA A 381 -5.61 -7.85 -25.73
N PRO A 382 -6.67 -7.67 -26.56
CA PRO A 382 -7.86 -8.49 -26.47
C PRO A 382 -7.50 -9.98 -26.66
N ALA A 383 -7.98 -10.84 -25.76
CA ALA A 383 -7.85 -12.29 -25.94
C ALA A 383 -8.69 -12.75 -27.15
N PRO A 384 -8.25 -13.79 -27.89
CA PRO A 384 -9.06 -14.37 -28.95
C PRO A 384 -10.36 -14.95 -28.35
N PRO A 385 -11.51 -14.82 -29.04
CA PRO A 385 -12.76 -15.37 -28.54
C PRO A 385 -12.66 -16.89 -28.43
N LYS A 386 -13.01 -17.43 -27.25
CA LYS A 386 -13.22 -18.87 -27.06
C LYS A 386 -14.49 -19.26 -27.82
N SER A 387 -14.41 -20.26 -28.70
CA SER A 387 -15.56 -20.70 -29.52
C SER A 387 -16.01 -22.10 -29.13
N VAL A 388 -17.33 -22.30 -29.13
CA VAL A 388 -17.96 -23.60 -28.89
C VAL A 388 -18.19 -24.27 -30.24
N ASN A 389 -17.89 -25.57 -30.33
CA ASN A 389 -18.22 -26.36 -31.52
C ASN A 389 -19.69 -26.83 -31.43
N PRO A 390 -20.61 -26.35 -32.29
CA PRO A 390 -22.03 -26.70 -32.20
C PRO A 390 -22.29 -28.21 -32.34
N GLY A 391 -21.43 -28.93 -33.05
CA GLY A 391 -21.54 -30.39 -33.22
C GLY A 391 -21.04 -31.21 -32.03
N ARG A 392 -20.50 -30.56 -30.99
CA ARG A 392 -20.04 -31.19 -29.74
C ARG A 392 -20.63 -30.53 -28.50
N ASP A 393 -21.66 -29.73 -28.68
CA ASP A 393 -22.32 -29.02 -27.60
C ASP A 393 -23.49 -29.83 -27.02
N LEU A 394 -23.71 -29.69 -25.72
CA LEU A 394 -24.84 -30.29 -25.02
C LEU A 394 -25.96 -29.24 -24.87
N GLY A 395 -27.08 -29.48 -25.57
CA GLY A 395 -28.25 -28.62 -25.49
C GLY A 395 -29.16 -28.93 -24.30
N VAL A 396 -29.58 -27.89 -23.58
CA VAL A 396 -30.57 -27.93 -22.49
C VAL A 396 -31.65 -26.87 -22.75
N ASP A 397 -32.87 -27.07 -22.23
CA ASP A 397 -33.90 -26.04 -22.29
C ASP A 397 -33.40 -24.72 -21.68
N ALA A 398 -33.49 -23.63 -22.43
CA ALA A 398 -32.93 -22.33 -22.05
C ALA A 398 -33.50 -21.80 -20.73
N ALA A 399 -34.81 -22.01 -20.48
CA ALA A 399 -35.45 -21.55 -19.25
C ALA A 399 -35.04 -22.40 -18.05
N VAL A 400 -34.87 -23.71 -18.24
CA VAL A 400 -34.31 -24.61 -17.21
C VAL A 400 -32.87 -24.20 -16.88
N LEU A 401 -32.02 -24.01 -17.89
CA LEU A 401 -30.61 -23.64 -17.74
C LEU A 401 -30.46 -22.30 -17.00
N ASP A 402 -31.21 -21.27 -17.39
CA ASP A 402 -31.21 -19.97 -16.71
C ASP A 402 -31.61 -20.09 -15.23
N ARG A 403 -32.71 -20.80 -14.93
CA ARG A 403 -33.16 -21.03 -13.54
C ARG A 403 -32.10 -21.74 -12.69
N MET A 404 -31.49 -22.79 -13.22
CA MET A 404 -30.45 -23.55 -12.53
C MET A 404 -29.26 -22.65 -12.16
N LEU A 405 -28.73 -21.90 -13.13
CA LEU A 405 -27.55 -21.07 -12.94
C LEU A 405 -27.83 -19.88 -12.02
N ARG A 406 -28.99 -19.22 -12.16
CA ARG A 406 -29.40 -18.12 -11.26
C ARG A 406 -29.57 -18.60 -9.83
N GLY A 407 -30.23 -19.75 -9.63
CA GLY A 407 -30.40 -20.34 -8.30
C GLY A 407 -29.07 -20.67 -7.62
N ALA A 408 -28.12 -21.25 -8.38
CA ALA A 408 -26.79 -21.55 -7.87
C ALA A 408 -26.01 -20.29 -7.49
N CYS A 409 -26.00 -19.27 -8.36
CA CYS A 409 -25.29 -18.02 -8.09
C CYS A 409 -25.91 -17.25 -6.92
N ALA A 410 -27.24 -17.16 -6.84
CA ALA A 410 -27.94 -16.51 -5.74
C ALA A 410 -27.62 -17.18 -4.40
N SER A 411 -27.57 -18.53 -4.36
CA SER A 411 -27.23 -19.29 -3.16
C SER A 411 -25.81 -19.00 -2.67
N LEU A 412 -24.85 -18.78 -3.58
CA LEU A 412 -23.48 -18.40 -3.21
C LEU A 412 -23.39 -16.96 -2.69
N VAL A 413 -24.12 -16.03 -3.31
CA VAL A 413 -24.17 -14.62 -2.86
C VAL A 413 -24.78 -14.53 -1.45
N GLU A 414 -25.84 -15.28 -1.19
CA GLU A 414 -26.49 -15.34 0.12
C GLU A 414 -25.59 -15.97 1.19
N ALA A 415 -24.84 -17.01 0.83
CA ALA A 415 -23.97 -17.73 1.77
C ALA A 415 -22.63 -17.02 2.05
N GLU A 416 -22.25 -16.01 1.28
CA GLU A 416 -20.93 -15.37 1.38
C GLU A 416 -20.52 -14.93 2.79
N PRO A 417 -21.37 -14.24 3.58
CA PRO A 417 -20.98 -13.80 4.93
C PRO A 417 -20.57 -14.97 5.83
N ASP A 418 -21.27 -16.10 5.73
CA ASP A 418 -20.96 -17.30 6.51
C ASP A 418 -19.69 -17.98 6.00
N LEU A 419 -19.55 -18.12 4.68
CA LEU A 419 -18.37 -18.74 4.06
C LEU A 419 -17.09 -17.98 4.40
N THR A 420 -17.10 -16.65 4.31
CA THR A 420 -15.96 -15.81 4.70
C THR A 420 -15.71 -15.88 6.21
N ARG A 421 -16.75 -15.88 7.04
CA ARG A 421 -16.59 -16.04 8.49
C ARG A 421 -15.94 -17.37 8.85
N TRP A 422 -16.41 -18.48 8.28
CA TRP A 422 -15.86 -19.81 8.54
C TRP A 422 -14.42 -19.93 8.03
N ASP A 423 -14.14 -19.37 6.86
CA ASP A 423 -12.79 -19.32 6.30
C ASP A 423 -11.85 -18.42 7.11
N THR A 424 -12.34 -17.35 7.73
CA THR A 424 -11.50 -16.50 8.61
C THR A 424 -10.98 -17.27 9.83
N VAL A 425 -11.77 -18.23 10.32
CA VAL A 425 -11.38 -19.06 11.48
C VAL A 425 -10.32 -20.10 11.09
N MET A 426 -10.36 -20.61 9.87
CA MET A 426 -9.55 -21.77 9.45
C MET A 426 -8.59 -21.48 8.29
N GLY A 427 -8.57 -20.27 7.77
CA GLY A 427 -7.89 -19.88 6.55
C GLY A 427 -7.56 -18.39 6.55
N ASP A 428 -7.62 -17.75 5.38
CA ASP A 428 -7.36 -16.32 5.16
C ASP A 428 -8.62 -15.47 4.98
N GLY A 429 -9.82 -16.08 5.02
CA GLY A 429 -11.10 -15.36 5.07
C GLY A 429 -11.62 -14.87 3.71
N ASP A 430 -11.02 -15.29 2.60
CA ASP A 430 -11.33 -14.79 1.26
C ASP A 430 -12.27 -15.71 0.45
N CYS A 431 -12.57 -16.92 0.95
CA CYS A 431 -13.31 -17.93 0.20
C CYS A 431 -14.73 -17.45 -0.20
N GLY A 432 -15.48 -16.89 0.75
CA GLY A 432 -16.83 -16.36 0.50
C GLY A 432 -16.82 -15.22 -0.53
N GLN A 433 -15.94 -14.23 -0.35
CA GLN A 433 -15.79 -13.09 -1.26
C GLN A 433 -15.39 -13.53 -2.68
N THR A 434 -14.52 -14.53 -2.79
CA THR A 434 -14.09 -15.11 -4.07
C THR A 434 -15.28 -15.76 -4.80
N LEU A 435 -16.07 -16.57 -4.09
CA LEU A 435 -17.25 -17.23 -4.65
C LEU A 435 -18.35 -16.24 -5.04
N LYS A 436 -18.59 -15.21 -4.23
CA LYS A 436 -19.54 -14.13 -4.53
C LYS A 436 -19.13 -13.34 -5.77
N SER A 437 -17.84 -13.05 -5.92
CA SER A 437 -17.31 -12.35 -7.10
C SER A 437 -17.56 -13.16 -8.38
N GLY A 438 -17.32 -14.47 -8.34
CA GLY A 438 -17.65 -15.38 -9.44
C GLY A 438 -19.16 -15.45 -9.73
N ALA A 439 -19.97 -15.62 -8.69
CA ALA A 439 -21.44 -15.69 -8.81
C ALA A 439 -22.05 -14.40 -9.38
N ALA A 440 -21.57 -13.23 -8.95
CA ALA A 440 -22.02 -11.93 -9.46
C ALA A 440 -21.65 -11.76 -10.95
N ALA A 441 -20.45 -12.20 -11.35
CA ALA A 441 -20.03 -12.16 -12.75
C ALA A 441 -20.91 -13.07 -13.64
N MET A 442 -21.23 -14.28 -13.16
CA MET A 442 -22.13 -15.21 -13.85
C MET A 442 -23.56 -14.67 -13.95
N LEU A 443 -24.10 -14.06 -12.89
CA LEU A 443 -25.41 -13.39 -12.93
C LEU A 443 -25.44 -12.28 -13.99
N ALA A 444 -24.39 -11.46 -14.06
CA ALA A 444 -24.27 -10.43 -15.08
C ALA A 444 -24.19 -11.02 -16.50
N ALA A 445 -23.56 -12.20 -16.69
CA ALA A 445 -23.54 -12.90 -17.97
C ALA A 445 -24.91 -13.47 -18.36
N LEU A 446 -25.65 -14.01 -17.39
CA LEU A 446 -27.03 -14.47 -17.58
C LEU A 446 -27.97 -13.31 -17.95
N ASP A 447 -27.79 -12.13 -17.34
CA ASP A 447 -28.54 -10.92 -17.71
C ASP A 447 -28.26 -10.47 -19.15
N ARG A 448 -27.04 -10.71 -19.66
CA ARG A 448 -26.70 -10.51 -21.08
C ARG A 448 -27.25 -11.60 -22.01
N GLY A 449 -27.83 -12.68 -21.45
CA GLY A 449 -28.49 -13.73 -22.20
C GLY A 449 -27.66 -14.99 -22.45
N LEU A 450 -26.65 -15.27 -21.62
CA LEU A 450 -25.80 -16.47 -21.73
C LEU A 450 -26.59 -17.78 -21.91
N ALA A 451 -27.73 -17.94 -21.23
CA ALA A 451 -28.51 -19.18 -21.29
C ALA A 451 -29.50 -19.26 -22.48
N LYS A 452 -29.64 -18.20 -23.31
CA LYS A 452 -30.69 -18.11 -24.35
C LYS A 452 -30.57 -19.18 -25.44
N SER A 453 -29.35 -19.60 -25.76
CA SER A 453 -29.06 -20.64 -26.75
C SER A 453 -29.36 -22.05 -26.23
N GLY A 454 -29.45 -22.22 -24.91
CA GLY A 454 -29.47 -23.54 -24.27
C GLY A 454 -28.11 -24.26 -24.30
N SER A 455 -27.03 -23.58 -24.70
CA SER A 455 -25.69 -24.15 -24.84
C SER A 455 -25.01 -24.33 -23.48
N VAL A 456 -24.68 -25.58 -23.13
CA VAL A 456 -23.84 -25.87 -21.96
C VAL A 456 -22.38 -25.49 -22.25
N GLY A 457 -21.90 -25.65 -23.48
CA GLY A 457 -20.56 -25.25 -23.88
C GLY A 457 -20.30 -23.76 -23.66
N GLU A 458 -21.25 -22.89 -24.03
CA GLU A 458 -21.13 -21.43 -23.83
C GLU A 458 -21.07 -21.10 -22.33
N VAL A 459 -21.89 -21.77 -21.51
CA VAL A 459 -21.87 -21.59 -20.05
C VAL A 459 -20.54 -22.02 -19.44
N LEU A 460 -19.98 -23.16 -19.87
CA LEU A 460 -18.71 -23.65 -19.35
C LEU A 460 -17.54 -22.74 -19.77
N VAL A 461 -17.56 -22.18 -20.99
CA VAL A 461 -16.60 -21.16 -21.43
C VAL A 461 -16.68 -19.90 -20.54
N GLU A 462 -17.89 -19.39 -20.26
CA GLU A 462 -18.04 -18.24 -19.36
C GLU A 462 -17.57 -18.58 -17.93
N LEU A 463 -17.86 -19.79 -17.43
CA LEU A 463 -17.37 -20.23 -16.12
C LEU A 463 -15.84 -20.29 -16.06
N GLU A 464 -15.18 -20.73 -17.13
CA GLU A 464 -13.71 -20.66 -17.24
C GLU A 464 -13.22 -19.21 -17.20
N ASP A 465 -13.82 -18.31 -18.00
CA ASP A 465 -13.43 -16.89 -18.04
C ASP A 465 -13.64 -16.19 -16.70
N VAL A 466 -14.75 -16.50 -16.01
CA VAL A 466 -15.05 -15.99 -14.67
C VAL A 466 -14.08 -16.55 -13.64
N ALA A 467 -13.81 -17.86 -13.66
CA ALA A 467 -12.88 -18.48 -12.73
C ALA A 467 -11.45 -17.96 -12.93
N GLU A 468 -11.01 -17.80 -14.17
CA GLU A 468 -9.68 -17.28 -14.53
C GLU A 468 -9.52 -15.78 -14.21
N GLY A 469 -10.55 -14.98 -14.47
CA GLY A 469 -10.46 -13.52 -14.40
C GLY A 469 -11.00 -12.88 -13.11
N LYS A 470 -11.88 -13.56 -12.37
CA LYS A 470 -12.62 -13.00 -11.22
C LYS A 470 -12.49 -13.81 -9.93
N MET A 471 -11.97 -15.03 -9.99
CA MET A 471 -11.80 -15.89 -8.81
C MET A 471 -10.31 -16.11 -8.54
N GLY A 472 -9.76 -15.35 -7.59
CA GLY A 472 -8.38 -15.52 -7.14
C GLY A 472 -8.17 -16.72 -6.21
N GLY A 473 -6.94 -16.85 -5.71
CA GLY A 473 -6.61 -17.82 -4.66
C GLY A 473 -6.68 -19.28 -5.09
N THR A 474 -6.55 -20.18 -4.10
CA THR A 474 -6.50 -21.63 -4.35
C THR A 474 -7.83 -22.17 -4.89
N LEU A 475 -8.96 -21.68 -4.40
CA LEU A 475 -10.28 -22.14 -4.83
C LEU A 475 -10.59 -21.74 -6.29
N GLY A 476 -10.25 -20.52 -6.70
CA GLY A 476 -10.37 -20.09 -8.09
C GLY A 476 -9.56 -20.97 -9.05
N GLY A 477 -8.31 -21.29 -8.68
CA GLY A 477 -7.46 -22.21 -9.43
C GLY A 477 -8.05 -23.63 -9.54
N ILE A 478 -8.57 -24.18 -8.44
CA ILE A 478 -9.21 -25.50 -8.42
C ILE A 478 -10.44 -25.53 -9.34
N LEU A 479 -11.31 -24.52 -9.24
CA LEU A 479 -12.54 -24.44 -10.04
C LEU A 479 -12.23 -24.21 -11.52
N CYS A 480 -11.22 -23.38 -11.84
CA CYS A 480 -10.79 -23.18 -13.23
C CYS A 480 -10.29 -24.49 -13.86
N ILE A 481 -9.39 -25.23 -13.19
CA ILE A 481 -8.93 -26.55 -13.67
C ILE A 481 -10.11 -27.50 -13.87
N PHE A 482 -11.03 -27.52 -12.90
CA PHE A 482 -12.21 -28.38 -12.95
C PHE A 482 -13.12 -28.02 -14.14
N PHE A 483 -13.45 -26.74 -14.36
CA PHE A 483 -14.34 -26.32 -15.45
C PHE A 483 -13.71 -26.52 -16.83
N VAL A 484 -12.41 -26.24 -17.00
CA VAL A 484 -11.67 -26.53 -18.24
C VAL A 484 -11.71 -28.02 -18.57
N ALA A 485 -11.47 -28.87 -17.58
CA ALA A 485 -11.51 -30.31 -17.76
C ALA A 485 -12.94 -30.82 -18.01
N LEU A 486 -13.93 -30.23 -17.35
CA LEU A 486 -15.35 -30.56 -17.50
C LEU A 486 -15.87 -30.21 -18.90
N ARG A 487 -15.57 -29.01 -19.42
CA ARG A 487 -15.92 -28.63 -20.79
C ARG A 487 -15.31 -29.58 -21.81
N SER A 488 -14.01 -29.83 -21.69
CA SER A 488 -13.30 -30.74 -22.59
C SER A 488 -13.90 -32.15 -22.57
N ALA A 489 -14.29 -32.65 -21.39
CA ALA A 489 -14.91 -33.97 -21.25
C ALA A 489 -16.35 -34.01 -21.80
N VAL A 490 -17.15 -32.96 -21.62
CA VAL A 490 -18.48 -32.84 -22.24
C VAL A 490 -18.36 -32.86 -23.77
N GLU A 491 -17.45 -32.06 -24.34
CA GLU A 491 -17.22 -32.01 -25.79
C GLU A 491 -16.77 -33.36 -26.36
N GLU A 492 -15.93 -34.09 -25.63
CA GLU A 492 -15.46 -35.41 -26.04
C GLU A 492 -16.61 -36.45 -26.02
N GLU A 493 -17.42 -36.48 -24.97
CA GLU A 493 -18.57 -37.37 -24.87
C GLU A 493 -19.64 -37.09 -25.94
N MET A 494 -19.92 -35.81 -26.21
CA MET A 494 -20.83 -35.42 -27.30
C MET A 494 -20.27 -35.77 -28.69
N GLY A 495 -18.94 -35.68 -28.86
CA GLY A 495 -18.26 -36.12 -30.08
C GLY A 495 -18.34 -37.64 -30.31
N ARG A 496 -18.24 -38.45 -29.25
CA ARG A 496 -18.38 -39.91 -29.30
C ARG A 496 -19.80 -40.34 -29.65
N GLY A 497 -20.81 -39.68 -29.07
CA GLY A 497 -22.24 -39.94 -29.35
C GLY A 497 -22.65 -39.65 -30.80
N SER A 498 -21.96 -38.74 -31.48
CA SER A 498 -22.21 -38.40 -32.89
C SER A 498 -21.73 -39.47 -33.89
N SER A 499 -20.86 -40.41 -33.44
CA SER A 499 -20.29 -41.47 -34.29
C SER A 499 -20.90 -42.86 -34.03
N ALA A 500 -21.73 -43.01 -33.00
CA ALA A 500 -22.38 -44.27 -32.62
C ALA A 500 -23.92 -44.13 -32.71
N SER A 501 -24.64 -45.17 -33.14
CA SER A 501 -26.10 -45.15 -33.33
C SER A 501 -26.93 -45.14 -32.02
N SER A 502 -26.36 -44.67 -30.91
CA SER A 502 -27.02 -44.55 -29.61
C SER A 502 -26.78 -43.15 -29.03
N SER A 503 -27.83 -42.32 -28.97
CA SER A 503 -27.79 -41.03 -28.28
C SER A 503 -27.61 -41.24 -26.78
N SER A 504 -26.46 -40.87 -26.21
CA SER A 504 -26.24 -40.86 -24.75
C SER A 504 -27.21 -39.88 -24.09
N SER A 505 -27.82 -40.27 -22.96
CA SER A 505 -28.66 -39.35 -22.20
C SER A 505 -27.81 -38.21 -21.60
N PRO A 506 -28.35 -36.99 -21.42
CA PRO A 506 -27.61 -35.89 -20.79
C PRO A 506 -27.04 -36.26 -19.42
N ALA A 507 -27.75 -37.09 -18.64
CA ALA A 507 -27.28 -37.58 -17.35
C ALA A 507 -26.02 -38.47 -17.48
N ALA A 508 -25.94 -39.31 -18.51
CA ALA A 508 -24.76 -40.14 -18.78
C ALA A 508 -23.56 -39.30 -19.21
N VAL A 509 -23.79 -38.26 -20.02
CA VAL A 509 -22.75 -37.29 -20.42
C VAL A 509 -22.16 -36.61 -19.19
N TRP A 510 -23.01 -36.06 -18.31
CA TRP A 510 -22.56 -35.42 -17.06
C TRP A 510 -21.82 -36.39 -16.14
N ALA A 511 -22.31 -37.61 -15.95
CA ALA A 511 -21.66 -38.59 -15.10
C ALA A 511 -20.24 -38.96 -15.60
N SER A 512 -20.06 -39.15 -16.91
CA SER A 512 -18.73 -39.41 -17.50
C SER A 512 -17.83 -38.17 -17.40
N ALA A 513 -18.36 -37.00 -17.74
CA ALA A 513 -17.60 -35.76 -17.79
C ALA A 513 -17.11 -35.31 -16.40
N LEU A 514 -17.96 -35.42 -15.36
CA LEU A 514 -17.59 -35.12 -13.97
C LEU A 514 -16.45 -36.02 -13.46
N SER A 515 -16.51 -37.32 -13.77
CA SER A 515 -15.44 -38.26 -13.41
C SER A 515 -14.11 -37.87 -14.06
N THR A 516 -14.14 -37.59 -15.37
CA THR A 516 -12.94 -37.17 -16.13
C THR A 516 -12.38 -35.84 -15.64
N ALA A 517 -13.25 -34.88 -15.31
CA ALA A 517 -12.85 -33.58 -14.76
C ALA A 517 -12.18 -33.72 -13.39
N LEU A 518 -12.72 -34.56 -12.50
CA LEU A 518 -12.14 -34.81 -11.19
C LEU A 518 -10.83 -35.58 -11.26
N ASP A 519 -10.71 -36.57 -12.15
CA ASP A 519 -9.44 -37.27 -12.36
C ASP A 519 -8.38 -36.32 -12.93
N SER A 520 -8.78 -35.36 -13.76
CA SER A 520 -7.89 -34.29 -14.20
C SER A 520 -7.47 -33.39 -13.04
N LEU A 521 -8.40 -32.92 -12.21
CA LEU A 521 -8.10 -32.09 -11.05
C LEU A 521 -7.18 -32.81 -10.05
N ARG A 522 -7.38 -34.11 -9.79
CA ARG A 522 -6.54 -34.95 -8.91
C ARG A 522 -5.07 -35.04 -9.33
N ARG A 523 -4.72 -34.71 -10.57
CA ARG A 523 -3.31 -34.60 -11.00
C ARG A 523 -2.62 -33.36 -10.44
N TYR A 524 -3.39 -32.35 -10.06
CA TYR A 524 -2.91 -31.03 -9.61
C TYR A 524 -3.16 -30.77 -8.12
N THR A 525 -3.94 -31.62 -7.46
CA THR A 525 -4.16 -31.56 -6.00
C THR A 525 -4.07 -32.94 -5.37
N PRO A 526 -3.40 -33.08 -4.20
CA PRO A 526 -3.41 -34.34 -3.44
C PRO A 526 -4.73 -34.57 -2.69
N ALA A 527 -5.66 -33.61 -2.73
CA ALA A 527 -6.89 -33.65 -1.95
C ALA A 527 -7.80 -34.82 -2.34
N LYS A 528 -8.22 -35.55 -1.30
CA LYS A 528 -9.16 -36.67 -1.37
C LYS A 528 -10.26 -36.51 -0.33
N VAL A 529 -11.26 -37.38 -0.41
CA VAL A 529 -12.29 -37.49 0.62
C VAL A 529 -11.62 -37.76 1.98
N GLY A 530 -12.02 -37.00 3.00
CA GLY A 530 -11.48 -37.02 4.35
C GLY A 530 -10.34 -36.03 4.59
N ASP A 531 -10.01 -35.15 3.64
CA ASP A 531 -8.99 -34.09 3.82
C ASP A 531 -9.57 -32.74 4.20
N ARG A 532 -10.91 -32.60 4.22
CA ARG A 532 -11.68 -31.41 4.53
C ARG A 532 -11.46 -30.28 3.52
N THR A 533 -11.94 -30.51 2.31
CA THR A 533 -11.84 -29.60 1.16
C THR A 533 -13.09 -29.74 0.29
N ILE A 534 -13.19 -28.91 -0.76
CA ILE A 534 -14.21 -29.05 -1.81
C ILE A 534 -14.32 -30.48 -2.41
N MET A 535 -13.24 -31.27 -2.38
CA MET A 535 -13.23 -32.66 -2.87
C MET A 535 -14.13 -33.58 -2.05
N ASP A 536 -14.40 -33.27 -0.78
CA ASP A 536 -15.33 -34.00 0.08
C ASP A 536 -16.78 -33.92 -0.42
N THR A 537 -17.09 -32.92 -1.25
CA THR A 537 -18.40 -32.78 -1.89
C THR A 537 -18.38 -33.26 -3.33
N LEU A 538 -17.37 -32.84 -4.11
CA LEU A 538 -17.34 -33.13 -5.55
C LEU A 538 -17.11 -34.62 -5.86
N ILE A 539 -16.23 -35.30 -5.11
CA ILE A 539 -15.96 -36.74 -5.34
C ILE A 539 -17.22 -37.57 -5.05
N PRO A 540 -17.87 -37.49 -3.86
CA PRO A 540 -19.08 -38.26 -3.61
C PRO A 540 -20.23 -37.91 -4.56
N PHE A 541 -20.35 -36.63 -4.96
CA PHE A 541 -21.32 -36.20 -5.97
C PHE A 541 -21.11 -36.94 -7.29
N SER A 542 -19.90 -36.92 -7.84
CA SER A 542 -19.57 -37.56 -9.12
C SER A 542 -19.75 -39.08 -9.07
N ASP A 543 -19.30 -39.73 -8.00
CA ASP A 543 -19.40 -41.19 -7.85
C ASP A 543 -20.87 -41.63 -7.80
N ALA A 544 -21.72 -40.92 -7.04
CA ALA A 544 -23.15 -41.22 -6.94
C ALA A 544 -23.94 -40.82 -8.20
N MET A 545 -23.57 -39.74 -8.90
CA MET A 545 -24.10 -39.39 -10.22
C MET A 545 -23.95 -40.54 -11.21
N LYS A 546 -22.77 -41.17 -11.22
CA LYS A 546 -22.45 -42.29 -12.11
C LYS A 546 -23.15 -43.59 -11.72
N ALA A 547 -23.32 -43.84 -10.42
CA ALA A 547 -23.92 -45.08 -9.93
C ALA A 547 -25.46 -45.06 -9.96
N SER A 548 -26.07 -43.94 -9.55
CA SER A 548 -27.49 -43.90 -9.18
C SER A 548 -28.23 -42.65 -9.68
N GLY A 549 -27.56 -41.75 -10.40
CA GLY A 549 -28.17 -40.58 -11.02
C GLY A 549 -28.20 -39.33 -10.13
N PHE A 550 -28.88 -38.27 -10.61
CA PHE A 550 -28.71 -36.91 -10.09
C PHE A 550 -29.19 -36.71 -8.66
N ASP A 551 -30.34 -37.28 -8.29
CA ASP A 551 -30.87 -37.11 -6.94
C ASP A 551 -29.99 -37.76 -5.87
N ASP A 552 -29.40 -38.93 -6.17
CA ASP A 552 -28.43 -39.58 -5.29
C ASP A 552 -27.10 -38.85 -5.27
N GLY A 553 -26.66 -38.30 -6.41
CA GLY A 553 -25.56 -37.37 -6.48
C GLY A 553 -25.72 -36.24 -5.48
N VAL A 554 -26.84 -35.52 -5.51
CA VAL A 554 -27.11 -34.38 -4.63
C VAL A 554 -27.12 -34.82 -3.15
N ARG A 555 -27.73 -35.97 -2.82
CA ARG A 555 -27.68 -36.53 -1.47
C ARG A 555 -26.25 -36.81 -1.00
N ALA A 556 -25.40 -37.35 -1.89
CA ALA A 556 -24.00 -37.60 -1.59
C ALA A 556 -23.20 -36.30 -1.40
N ALA A 557 -23.46 -35.27 -2.20
CA ALA A 557 -22.87 -33.95 -2.06
C ALA A 557 -23.21 -33.32 -0.68
N VAL A 558 -24.48 -33.38 -0.29
CA VAL A 558 -24.95 -32.90 1.03
C VAL A 558 -24.25 -33.64 2.16
N LYS A 559 -24.22 -34.98 2.10
CA LYS A 559 -23.55 -35.80 3.11
C LYS A 559 -22.05 -35.49 3.19
N GLY A 560 -21.40 -35.29 2.05
CA GLY A 560 -19.99 -34.94 1.95
C GLY A 560 -19.65 -33.62 2.62
N ALA A 561 -20.40 -32.56 2.27
CA ALA A 561 -20.24 -31.25 2.89
C ALA A 561 -20.49 -31.26 4.40
N GLU A 562 -21.55 -31.93 4.87
CA GLU A 562 -21.84 -32.02 6.31
C GLU A 562 -20.76 -32.78 7.08
N ALA A 563 -20.21 -33.84 6.49
CA ALA A 563 -19.15 -34.62 7.13
C ALA A 563 -17.89 -33.78 7.41
N THR A 564 -17.65 -32.68 6.69
CA THR A 564 -16.51 -31.79 6.92
C THR A 564 -16.52 -31.09 8.29
N ARG A 565 -17.69 -31.02 8.96
CA ARG A 565 -17.83 -30.43 10.31
C ARG A 565 -17.05 -31.18 11.38
N THR A 566 -16.79 -32.47 11.17
CA THR A 566 -16.09 -33.33 12.15
C THR A 566 -14.76 -33.83 11.62
N MET A 567 -14.28 -33.31 10.50
CA MET A 567 -13.01 -33.73 9.90
C MET A 567 -11.85 -32.86 10.39
N LYS A 568 -10.75 -33.52 10.74
CA LYS A 568 -9.47 -32.83 10.93
C LYS A 568 -8.91 -32.39 9.57
N PRO A 569 -8.64 -31.09 9.36
CA PRO A 569 -8.11 -30.60 8.09
C PRO A 569 -6.70 -31.14 7.86
N LYS A 570 -6.45 -31.69 6.67
CA LYS A 570 -5.14 -32.25 6.28
C LYS A 570 -4.43 -31.45 5.21
N LEU A 571 -5.17 -30.60 4.49
CA LEU A 571 -4.67 -29.79 3.39
C LEU A 571 -5.18 -28.35 3.51
N GLY A 572 -4.59 -27.46 2.71
CA GLY A 572 -4.90 -26.03 2.75
C GLY A 572 -4.41 -25.35 4.03
N ARG A 573 -4.77 -24.08 4.18
CA ARG A 573 -4.40 -23.27 5.36
C ARG A 573 -4.98 -23.82 6.66
N ALA A 574 -6.13 -24.48 6.58
CA ALA A 574 -6.81 -25.10 7.71
C ALA A 574 -5.97 -26.15 8.43
N SER A 575 -5.03 -26.81 7.73
CA SER A 575 -4.16 -27.83 8.34
C SER A 575 -3.21 -27.30 9.42
N TYR A 576 -2.90 -26.00 9.44
CA TYR A 576 -2.01 -25.38 10.44
C TYR A 576 -2.62 -24.20 11.20
N VAL A 577 -3.75 -23.63 10.74
CA VAL A 577 -4.47 -22.56 11.45
C VAL A 577 -5.62 -23.10 12.29
N GLY A 578 -6.33 -24.11 11.78
CA GLY A 578 -7.56 -24.65 12.39
C GLY A 578 -7.37 -25.92 13.21
N ALA A 579 -6.17 -26.49 13.27
CA ALA A 579 -5.88 -27.69 14.05
C ALA A 579 -5.39 -27.30 15.45
N ARG A 580 -6.30 -27.23 16.43
CA ARG A 580 -5.90 -27.38 17.85
C ARG A 580 -5.84 -28.86 18.15
N ASP A 581 -4.83 -29.29 18.91
CA ASP A 581 -4.65 -30.71 19.25
C ASP A 581 -5.82 -31.30 20.06
N ASP A 582 -6.70 -30.44 20.60
CA ASP A 582 -7.86 -30.82 21.42
C ASP A 582 -9.21 -30.88 20.65
N ASP A 583 -9.23 -30.63 19.33
CA ASP A 583 -10.48 -30.54 18.53
C ASP A 583 -11.00 -31.90 17.99
N ASP A 584 -10.37 -33.02 18.37
CA ASP A 584 -10.80 -34.36 17.91
C ASP A 584 -12.20 -34.72 18.46
N GLY A 585 -13.23 -34.58 17.60
CA GLY A 585 -14.62 -34.98 17.88
C GLY A 585 -15.58 -33.84 18.24
N HIS A 586 -15.14 -32.58 18.22
CA HIS A 586 -16.01 -31.42 18.38
C HIS A 586 -16.59 -30.94 17.04
N GLU A 587 -17.85 -30.50 17.04
CA GLU A 587 -18.50 -29.97 15.84
C GLU A 587 -17.87 -28.61 15.46
N MET A 588 -17.23 -28.57 14.29
CA MET A 588 -16.63 -27.36 13.73
C MET A 588 -17.55 -26.74 12.67
N SER A 589 -17.21 -25.52 12.25
CA SER A 589 -17.80 -24.96 11.03
C SER A 589 -17.49 -25.86 9.81
N PRO A 590 -18.39 -26.00 8.84
CA PRO A 590 -18.14 -26.82 7.66
C PRO A 590 -16.99 -26.21 6.83
N ASP A 591 -16.36 -27.04 6.00
CA ASP A 591 -15.41 -26.54 5.00
C ASP A 591 -16.12 -25.57 4.03
N PRO A 592 -15.68 -24.31 3.90
CA PRO A 592 -16.33 -23.33 3.04
C PRO A 592 -16.42 -23.79 1.58
N GLY A 593 -15.38 -24.43 1.05
CA GLY A 593 -15.36 -24.92 -0.34
C GLY A 593 -16.35 -26.06 -0.58
N ALA A 594 -16.36 -27.05 0.31
CA ALA A 594 -17.31 -28.17 0.28
C ALA A 594 -18.75 -27.68 0.41
N TRP A 595 -19.01 -26.78 1.36
CA TRP A 595 -20.33 -26.21 1.60
C TRP A 595 -20.84 -25.44 0.38
N ALA A 596 -20.00 -24.59 -0.20
CA ALA A 596 -20.33 -23.85 -1.43
C ALA A 596 -20.66 -24.77 -2.60
N ALA A 597 -19.86 -25.81 -2.84
CA ALA A 597 -20.13 -26.79 -3.89
C ALA A 597 -21.46 -27.51 -3.68
N MET A 598 -21.79 -27.85 -2.42
CA MET A 598 -23.07 -28.47 -2.07
C MET A 598 -24.24 -27.54 -2.34
N LEU A 599 -24.13 -26.26 -1.96
CA LEU A 599 -25.16 -25.25 -2.24
C LEU A 599 -25.44 -25.13 -3.74
N VAL A 600 -24.38 -25.07 -4.55
CA VAL A 600 -24.48 -25.04 -6.01
C VAL A 600 -25.19 -26.28 -6.54
N VAL A 601 -24.70 -27.48 -6.19
CA VAL A 601 -25.30 -28.75 -6.66
C VAL A 601 -26.77 -28.85 -6.29
N ARG A 602 -27.14 -28.47 -5.05
CA ARG A 602 -28.53 -28.47 -4.57
C ARG A 602 -29.40 -27.46 -5.32
N ALA A 603 -28.87 -26.27 -5.60
CA ALA A 603 -29.60 -25.24 -6.34
C ALA A 603 -29.79 -25.63 -7.82
N LEU A 604 -28.79 -26.25 -8.45
CA LEU A 604 -28.92 -26.82 -9.80
C LEU A 604 -30.05 -27.86 -9.86
N GLN A 605 -30.16 -28.74 -8.85
CA GLN A 605 -31.27 -29.70 -8.78
C GLN A 605 -32.64 -29.03 -8.66
N ARG A 606 -32.77 -28.03 -7.78
CA ARG A 606 -34.03 -27.27 -7.60
C ARG A 606 -34.47 -26.59 -8.90
N GLY A 607 -33.55 -25.91 -9.57
CA GLY A 607 -33.80 -25.26 -10.85
C GLY A 607 -34.20 -26.25 -11.96
N PHE A 608 -33.59 -27.44 -11.96
CA PHE A 608 -33.92 -28.53 -12.86
C PHE A 608 -35.34 -29.07 -12.62
N GLN A 609 -35.73 -29.24 -11.35
CA GLN A 609 -37.05 -29.74 -10.95
C GLN A 609 -38.17 -28.68 -11.04
N GLY A 610 -37.84 -27.41 -11.21
CA GLY A 610 -38.80 -26.30 -11.26
C GLY A 610 -39.31 -25.85 -9.89
N SER A 611 -38.68 -26.30 -8.80
CA SER A 611 -38.96 -25.85 -7.44
C SER A 611 -38.15 -24.59 -7.17
N VAL A 612 -38.81 -23.43 -7.09
CA VAL A 612 -38.16 -22.15 -6.73
C VAL A 612 -37.90 -22.11 -5.22
#